data_AF-A0A6A2ZIS1-F1
#
_entry.id   AF-A0A6A2ZIS1-F1
#
_cell.length_a   1.000
_cell.length_b   1.000
_cell.length_c   1.000
_cell.angle_alpha   90.00
_cell.angle_beta   90.00
_cell.angle_gamma   90.00
#
_symmetry.space_group_name_H-M   'P 1'
#
loop_
_entity.id
_entity.type
_entity.pdbx_description
1 polymer ?
#
loop_
_entity_poly.entity_id
_entity_poly.type
_entity_poly.pdbx_seq_one_letter_code
_entity_poly.pdbx_strand_id
1 'polypeptide(L)'
;MSSDNPNQTGLVITLTESIRSFLLSVSKDSRLSQELRELALALSSATDASYKHIRSLWIQSDVEARPGLISLFSGSNFVFAIPKPREKNSAGGIIGLVFGMLFETLLFIIRTSEPNLKSPSSTSRMKKNQ
;
A
#
# COMPACT_ATOMS: atom_id res chain seq x y z
N MET A 1 -27.54 3.59 19.08
CA MET A 1 -27.17 4.53 18.01
C MET A 1 -25.73 4.20 17.60
N SER A 2 -25.56 3.30 16.63
CA SER A 2 -24.24 2.99 16.09
C SER A 2 -23.99 3.94 14.94
N SER A 3 -23.00 4.81 15.09
CA SER A 3 -22.49 5.62 14.00
C SER A 3 -21.74 4.71 13.02
N ASP A 4 -22.49 3.97 12.21
CA ASP A 4 -21.96 3.28 11.03
C ASP A 4 -21.51 4.38 10.06
N ASN A 5 -20.25 4.78 10.18
CA ASN A 5 -19.62 5.65 9.19
C ASN A 5 -19.31 4.75 7.98
N PRO A 6 -20.05 4.88 6.85
CA PRO A 6 -19.92 3.96 5.72
C PRO A 6 -18.51 3.97 5.08
N ASN A 7 -17.68 4.97 5.44
CA ASN A 7 -16.30 5.09 5.00
C ASN A 7 -15.29 4.22 5.77
N GLN A 8 -15.69 3.49 6.81
CA GLN A 8 -14.81 2.62 7.62
C GLN A 8 -15.03 1.11 7.43
N THR A 9 -15.79 0.70 6.41
CA THR A 9 -15.97 -0.72 6.11
C THR A 9 -14.78 -1.23 5.28
N GLY A 10 -13.78 -1.88 5.91
CA GLY A 10 -12.68 -2.55 5.19
C GLY A 10 -11.32 -2.52 5.89
N LEU A 11 -10.26 -2.68 5.09
CA LEU A 11 -8.87 -2.63 5.55
C LEU A 11 -8.49 -1.19 5.90
N VAL A 12 -8.26 -0.93 7.19
CA VAL A 12 -7.77 0.35 7.71
C VAL A 12 -6.26 0.28 7.84
N ILE A 13 -5.58 1.36 7.46
CA ILE A 13 -4.14 1.48 7.52
C ILE A 13 -3.79 2.70 8.35
N THR A 14 -2.86 2.54 9.29
CA THR A 14 -2.27 3.67 10.02
C THR A 14 -1.32 4.42 9.10
N LEU A 15 -1.52 5.75 8.98
CA LEU A 15 -0.71 6.59 8.11
C LEU A 15 0.63 6.89 8.78
N THR A 16 1.69 6.39 8.18
CA THR A 16 3.08 6.75 8.48
C THR A 16 3.46 8.06 7.78
N GLU A 17 4.61 8.62 8.15
CA GLU A 17 5.14 9.85 7.55
C GLU A 17 5.40 9.71 6.03
N SER A 18 5.77 8.51 5.56
CA SER A 18 5.91 8.20 4.13
C SER A 18 4.57 8.32 3.39
N ILE A 19 3.48 7.85 3.99
CA ILE A 19 2.14 7.97 3.41
C ILE A 19 1.68 9.43 3.43
N ARG A 20 1.90 10.16 4.54
CA ARG A 20 1.50 11.58 4.64
C ARG A 20 2.24 12.46 3.63
N SER A 21 3.55 12.28 3.50
CA SER A 21 4.36 13.01 2.53
C SER A 21 3.96 12.70 1.08
N PHE A 22 3.63 11.44 0.77
CA PHE A 22 3.03 11.07 -0.51
C PHE A 22 1.70 11.78 -0.74
N LEU A 23 0.78 11.75 0.22
CA LEU A 23 -0.53 12.39 0.09
C LEU A 23 -0.42 13.92 -0.08
N LEU A 24 0.54 14.57 0.59
CA LEU A 24 0.85 15.99 0.41
C LEU A 24 1.46 16.29 -0.97
N SER A 25 2.19 15.36 -1.54
CA SER A 25 2.69 15.48 -2.92
C SER A 25 1.54 15.35 -3.91
N VAL A 26 0.66 14.36 -3.71
CA VAL A 26 -0.53 14.11 -4.52
C VAL A 26 -1.49 15.30 -4.45
N SER A 27 -1.67 15.92 -3.28
CA SER A 27 -2.53 17.09 -3.14
C SER A 27 -2.03 18.32 -3.92
N LYS A 28 -0.78 18.33 -4.37
CA LYS A 28 -0.21 19.41 -5.20
C LYS A 28 -0.25 19.09 -6.69
N ASP A 29 -0.59 17.86 -7.08
CA ASP A 29 -0.62 17.45 -8.47
C ASP A 29 -1.85 18.04 -9.17
N SER A 30 -1.60 18.92 -10.14
CA SER A 30 -2.63 19.63 -10.90
C SER A 30 -3.44 18.73 -11.84
N ARG A 31 -2.96 17.51 -12.09
CA ARG A 31 -3.53 16.54 -13.04
C ARG A 31 -4.60 15.65 -12.44
N LEU A 32 -4.71 15.64 -11.11
CA LEU A 32 -5.72 14.87 -10.38
C LEU A 32 -7.05 15.61 -10.31
N SER A 33 -8.16 14.87 -10.22
CA SER A 33 -9.47 15.48 -9.94
C SER A 33 -9.43 16.28 -8.64
N GLN A 34 -10.17 17.40 -8.62
CA GLN A 34 -10.27 18.27 -7.44
C GLN A 34 -10.69 17.49 -6.19
N GLU A 35 -11.67 16.59 -6.33
CA GLU A 35 -12.14 15.74 -5.23
C GLU A 35 -11.02 14.90 -4.63
N LEU A 36 -10.19 14.27 -5.47
CA LEU A 36 -9.07 13.43 -5.01
C LEU A 36 -7.98 14.26 -4.33
N ARG A 37 -7.81 15.50 -4.76
CA ARG A 37 -6.84 16.44 -4.21
C ARG A 37 -7.24 16.89 -2.81
N GLU A 38 -8.51 17.19 -2.62
CA GLU A 38 -9.11 17.50 -1.31
C GLU A 38 -9.11 16.26 -0.41
N LEU A 39 -9.42 15.08 -0.96
CA LEU A 39 -9.34 13.80 -0.26
C LEU A 39 -7.91 13.58 0.27
N ALA A 40 -6.90 13.74 -0.58
CA ALA A 40 -5.50 13.58 -0.19
C ALA A 40 -5.09 14.56 0.92
N LEU A 41 -5.52 15.81 0.81
CA LEU A 41 -5.23 16.85 1.81
C LEU A 41 -5.92 16.54 3.15
N ALA A 42 -7.18 16.08 3.12
CA ALA A 42 -7.90 15.64 4.31
C ALA A 42 -7.22 14.43 4.98
N LEU A 43 -6.79 13.43 4.20
CA LEU A 43 -6.09 12.25 4.75
C LEU A 43 -4.69 12.58 5.27
N SER A 44 -4.01 13.58 4.72
CA SER A 44 -2.67 13.95 5.19
C SER A 44 -2.66 14.34 6.67
N SER A 45 -3.75 14.93 7.16
CA SER A 45 -3.93 15.27 8.57
C SER A 45 -4.46 14.12 9.43
N ALA A 46 -4.89 13.01 8.82
CA ALA A 46 -5.49 11.88 9.52
C ALA A 46 -4.41 10.93 10.09
N THR A 47 -4.77 10.24 11.18
CA THR A 47 -3.95 9.16 11.76
C THR A 47 -4.16 7.84 11.04
N ASP A 48 -5.38 7.58 10.59
CA ASP A 48 -5.81 6.32 10.00
C ASP A 48 -6.73 6.57 8.81
N ALA A 49 -6.63 5.73 7.77
CA ALA A 49 -7.52 5.80 6.63
C ALA A 49 -7.80 4.43 6.02
N SER A 50 -8.90 4.36 5.26
CA SER A 50 -9.22 3.18 4.46
C SER A 50 -8.18 2.98 3.35
N TYR A 51 -7.66 1.76 3.22
CA TYR A 51 -6.78 1.35 2.13
C TYR A 51 -7.32 1.72 0.76
N LYS A 52 -8.65 1.68 0.59
CA LYS A 52 -9.30 1.97 -0.69
C LYS A 52 -8.97 3.38 -1.19
N HIS A 53 -8.95 4.37 -0.30
CA HIS A 53 -8.63 5.76 -0.65
C HIS A 53 -7.15 5.94 -0.98
N ILE A 54 -6.26 5.32 -0.20
CA ILE A 54 -4.81 5.39 -0.46
C ILE A 54 -4.50 4.70 -1.79
N ARG A 55 -5.13 3.54 -2.06
CA ARG A 55 -4.97 2.80 -3.31
C ARG A 55 -5.49 3.58 -4.51
N SER A 56 -6.65 4.23 -4.43
CA SER A 56 -7.16 5.03 -5.54
C SER A 56 -6.22 6.20 -5.86
N LEU A 57 -5.75 6.91 -4.82
CA LEU A 57 -4.79 7.99 -5.00
C LEU A 57 -3.46 7.50 -5.58
N TRP A 58 -2.97 6.34 -5.13
CA TRP A 58 -1.77 5.69 -5.69
C TRP A 58 -1.96 5.17 -7.13
N ILE A 59 -3.17 4.79 -7.55
CA ILE A 59 -3.47 4.43 -8.94
C ILE A 59 -3.53 5.65 -9.84
N GLN A 60 -4.09 6.74 -9.33
CA GLN A 60 -4.24 7.97 -10.09
C GLN A 60 -2.95 8.79 -10.17
N SER A 61 -2.03 8.63 -9.21
CA SER A 61 -0.74 9.32 -9.20
C SER A 61 0.13 8.89 -10.39
N ASP A 62 1.00 9.79 -10.83
CA ASP A 62 1.93 9.53 -11.92
C ASP A 62 2.73 8.24 -11.74
N VAL A 63 3.09 7.60 -12.86
CA VAL A 63 3.96 6.42 -12.85
C VAL A 63 5.40 6.80 -12.46
N GLU A 64 5.88 7.99 -12.81
CA GLU A 64 7.25 8.43 -12.49
C GLU A 64 7.37 8.98 -11.07
N ALA A 65 6.32 9.62 -10.55
CA ALA A 65 6.27 10.11 -9.16
C ALA A 65 5.77 9.05 -8.16
N ARG A 66 5.61 7.79 -8.61
CA ARG A 66 5.00 6.73 -7.82
C ARG A 66 6.00 6.16 -6.81
N PRO A 67 5.80 6.35 -5.50
CA PRO A 67 6.64 5.66 -4.53
C PRO A 67 6.38 4.15 -4.62
N GLY A 68 7.44 3.36 -4.45
CA GLY A 68 7.32 1.91 -4.38
C GLY A 68 6.35 1.53 -3.28
N LEU A 69 5.28 0.80 -3.62
CA LEU A 69 4.17 0.47 -2.70
C LEU A 69 4.66 -0.01 -1.34
N ILE A 70 5.70 -0.82 -1.35
CA ILE A 70 6.10 -1.51 -0.15
C ILE A 70 6.92 -0.60 0.75
N SER A 71 7.75 0.26 0.14
CA SER A 71 8.41 1.33 0.88
C SER A 71 7.39 2.33 1.42
N LEU A 72 6.32 2.61 0.69
CA LEU A 72 5.26 3.52 1.09
C LEU A 72 4.54 3.02 2.34
N PHE A 73 4.12 1.75 2.33
CA PHE A 73 3.43 1.09 3.43
C PHE A 73 4.35 0.49 4.51
N SER A 74 5.67 0.69 4.37
CA SER A 74 6.62 0.19 5.36
C SER A 74 6.35 0.82 6.73
N GLY A 75 6.24 -0.01 7.77
CA GLY A 75 5.92 0.42 9.14
C GLY A 75 4.45 0.82 9.36
N SER A 76 3.59 0.65 8.35
CA SER A 76 2.15 0.88 8.51
C SER A 76 1.47 -0.33 9.15
N ASN A 77 0.56 -0.08 10.09
CA ASN A 77 -0.25 -1.12 10.69
C ASN A 77 -1.51 -1.36 9.85
N PHE A 78 -1.82 -2.63 9.57
CA PHE A 78 -2.96 -3.05 8.76
C PHE A 78 -4.02 -3.67 9.66
N VAL A 79 -5.13 -2.99 9.86
CA VAL A 79 -6.25 -3.46 10.68
C VAL A 79 -7.40 -3.84 9.76
N PHE A 80 -7.62 -5.16 9.62
CA PHE A 80 -8.82 -5.66 8.98
C PHE A 80 -9.92 -5.78 10.04
N ALA A 81 -10.83 -4.82 10.08
CA ALA A 81 -12.01 -4.94 10.91
C ALA A 81 -12.88 -6.06 10.31
N ILE A 82 -12.89 -7.23 10.96
CA ILE A 82 -13.75 -8.34 10.57
C ILE A 82 -15.18 -7.82 10.62
N PRO A 83 -15.88 -7.69 9.47
CA PRO A 83 -17.26 -7.25 9.49
C PRO A 83 -18.06 -8.25 10.33
N LYS A 84 -19.05 -7.75 11.10
CA LYS A 84 -19.95 -8.59 11.90
C LYS A 84 -20.39 -9.80 11.07
N PRO A 85 -20.30 -11.04 11.59
CA PRO A 85 -20.62 -12.24 10.82
C PRO A 85 -22.03 -12.11 10.25
N ARG A 86 -22.14 -11.86 8.96
CA ARG A 86 -23.39 -12.02 8.23
C ARG A 86 -23.38 -13.45 7.76
N GLU A 87 -24.22 -14.27 8.37
CA GLU A 87 -24.49 -15.62 7.90
C GLU A 87 -24.82 -15.56 6.40
N LYS A 88 -24.19 -16.46 5.63
CA LYS A 88 -24.43 -16.80 4.21
C LYS A 88 -23.54 -16.08 3.18
N ASN A 89 -22.33 -16.62 2.97
CA ASN A 89 -21.95 -17.36 1.75
C ASN A 89 -20.52 -17.94 1.88
N SER A 90 -20.40 -19.28 1.80
CA SER A 90 -19.15 -20.03 2.01
C SER A 90 -18.12 -19.95 0.87
N ALA A 91 -18.05 -18.84 0.14
CA ALA A 91 -17.15 -18.71 -1.01
C ALA A 91 -15.82 -17.97 -0.72
N GLY A 92 -15.65 -17.41 0.49
CA GLY A 92 -14.46 -16.62 0.85
C GLY A 92 -13.32 -17.39 1.53
N GLY A 93 -13.54 -18.62 1.99
CA GLY A 93 -12.59 -19.36 2.83
C GLY A 93 -11.28 -19.71 2.11
N ILE A 94 -11.36 -20.47 1.01
CA ILE A 94 -10.17 -20.88 0.25
C ILE A 94 -9.52 -19.67 -0.45
N ILE A 95 -10.32 -18.77 -1.01
CA ILE A 95 -9.79 -17.60 -1.74
C ILE A 95 -9.07 -16.65 -0.76
N GLY A 96 -9.62 -16.45 0.44
CA GLY A 96 -8.98 -15.67 1.50
C GLY A 96 -7.69 -16.31 2.00
N LEU A 97 -7.61 -17.64 2.11
CA LEU A 97 -6.39 -18.34 2.49
C LEU A 97 -5.31 -18.25 1.41
N VAL A 98 -5.65 -18.46 0.14
CA VAL A 98 -4.69 -18.34 -0.98
C VAL A 98 -4.20 -16.91 -1.12
N PHE A 99 -5.10 -15.93 -1.06
CA PHE A 99 -4.73 -14.52 -1.15
C PHE A 99 -3.93 -14.06 0.07
N GLY A 100 -4.30 -14.51 1.27
CA GLY A 100 -3.54 -14.28 2.50
C GLY A 100 -2.14 -14.86 2.42
N MET A 101 -1.98 -16.14 2.06
CA MET A 101 -0.67 -16.77 1.92
C MET A 101 0.18 -16.09 0.84
N LEU A 102 -0.41 -15.67 -0.29
CA LEU A 102 0.31 -14.95 -1.33
C LEU A 102 0.74 -13.56 -0.87
N PHE A 103 -0.12 -12.84 -0.14
CA PHE A 103 0.19 -11.51 0.39
C PHE A 103 1.22 -11.57 1.52
N GLU A 104 1.14 -12.55 2.41
CA GLU A 104 2.16 -12.85 3.42
C GLU A 104 3.50 -13.20 2.78
N THR A 105 3.50 -14.04 1.73
CA THR A 105 4.72 -14.38 0.99
C THR A 105 5.32 -13.15 0.31
N LEU A 106 4.48 -12.31 -0.29
CA LEU A 106 4.92 -11.05 -0.89
C LEU A 106 5.55 -10.16 0.18
N LEU A 107 4.85 -9.88 1.28
CA LEU A 107 5.34 -9.07 2.40
C LEU A 107 6.64 -9.63 2.98
N PHE A 108 6.75 -10.95 3.12
CA PHE A 108 7.95 -11.64 3.57
C PHE A 108 9.11 -11.39 2.61
N ILE A 109 8.92 -11.61 1.30
CA ILE A 109 9.94 -11.33 0.29
C ILE A 109 10.43 -9.90 0.42
N ILE A 110 9.53 -8.93 0.56
CA ILE A 110 9.94 -7.53 0.61
C ILE A 110 10.62 -7.17 1.93
N ARG A 111 10.17 -7.76 3.04
CA ARG A 111 10.79 -7.59 4.36
C ARG A 111 12.20 -8.18 4.41
N THR A 112 12.45 -9.26 3.67
CA THR A 112 13.77 -9.93 3.60
C THR A 112 14.66 -9.36 2.51
N SER A 113 14.08 -8.77 1.46
CA SER A 113 14.83 -8.16 0.37
C SER A 113 15.34 -6.81 0.86
N GLU A 114 16.53 -6.80 1.43
CA GLU A 114 17.34 -5.59 1.40
C GLU A 114 17.43 -5.13 -0.07
N PRO A 115 17.11 -3.87 -0.41
CA PRO A 115 17.40 -3.32 -1.73
C PRO A 115 18.92 -3.17 -1.84
N ASN A 116 19.62 -4.27 -2.10
CA ASN A 116 21.03 -4.26 -2.43
C ASN A 116 21.18 -3.76 -3.86
N LEU A 117 20.89 -2.47 -4.06
CA LEU A 117 21.38 -1.69 -5.19
C LEU A 117 22.89 -1.48 -5.02
N LYS A 118 23.65 -2.57 -4.97
CA LYS A 118 25.07 -2.54 -5.25
C LYS A 118 25.25 -3.34 -6.51
N SER A 119 25.30 -2.63 -7.63
CA SER A 119 25.67 -3.15 -8.94
C SER A 119 26.81 -4.16 -8.78
N PRO A 120 26.70 -5.40 -9.29
CA PRO A 120 27.88 -6.20 -9.53
C PRO A 120 28.67 -5.43 -10.59
N SER A 121 29.71 -4.73 -10.14
CA SER A 121 30.73 -4.16 -11.00
C SER A 121 31.19 -5.29 -11.92
N SER A 122 30.92 -5.10 -13.21
CA SER A 122 31.37 -5.94 -14.29
C SER A 122 32.89 -5.85 -14.36
N THR A 123 33.59 -6.66 -13.57
CA THR A 123 35.00 -6.97 -13.83
C THR A 123 35.05 -8.29 -14.58
N SER A 124 34.79 -8.17 -15.87
CA SER A 124 35.44 -8.99 -16.89
C SER A 124 36.92 -9.20 -16.51
N ARG A 125 37.29 -10.42 -16.13
CA ARG A 125 38.66 -10.90 -16.27
C ARG A 125 38.62 -12.34 -16.77
N MET A 126 38.86 -12.46 -18.07
CA MET A 126 39.39 -13.65 -18.74
C MET A 126 40.43 -14.37 -17.89
N LYS A 127 40.26 -15.68 -17.68
CA LYS A 127 41.38 -16.63 -17.55
C LYS A 127 40.86 -18.03 -17.82
N LYS A 128 40.79 -18.42 -19.09
CA LYS A 128 41.82 -19.14 -19.85
C LYS A 128 42.05 -20.55 -19.29
N ASN A 129 41.45 -21.48 -20.02
CA ASN A 129 41.70 -22.91 -20.08
C ASN A 129 43.20 -23.21 -20.03
N GLN A 130 43.62 -24.08 -19.12
CA GLN A 130 44.59 -25.17 -19.33
C GLN A 130 44.43 -26.18 -18.19
#